data_AF-A0A7J6FVK7-F1
#
_entry.id   AF-A0A7J6FVK7-F1
#
_cell.length_a   1.000
_cell.length_b   1.000
_cell.length_c   1.000
_cell.angle_alpha   90.00
_cell.angle_beta   90.00
_cell.angle_gamma   90.00
#
_symmetry.space_group_name_H-M   'P 1'
#
loop_
_entity.id
_entity.type
_entity.pdbx_description
1 polymer ?
#
loop_
_entity_poly.entity_id
_entity_poly.type
_entity_poly.pdbx_seq_one_letter_code
_entity_poly.pdbx_strand_id
1 'polypeptide(L)'
;MGSPELEATFDTIIEVFLFLDRNGDGKLNKKDMVKALNDSSTSERSPAHITRSRFREMDWDRNGNVSFREFLFAFIHWVGLDTDEEVPLTGSFHDIK
;
A
#
# COMPACT_ATOMS: atom_id res chain seq x y z
N MET A 1 -11.88 8.88 -18.94
CA MET A 1 -11.55 9.74 -17.78
C MET A 1 -11.86 8.90 -16.55
N GLY A 2 -10.93 8.80 -15.61
CA GLY A 2 -11.11 7.99 -14.40
C GLY A 2 -12.26 8.52 -13.54
N SER A 3 -12.85 7.66 -12.70
CA SER A 3 -13.84 8.12 -11.74
C SER A 3 -13.17 8.97 -10.65
N PRO A 4 -13.80 10.07 -10.17
CA PRO A 4 -13.25 10.90 -9.08
C PRO A 4 -12.91 10.10 -7.81
N GLU A 5 -13.66 9.03 -7.54
CA GLU A 5 -13.43 8.14 -6.40
C GLU A 5 -12.11 7.36 -6.52
N LEU A 6 -11.72 7.00 -7.75
CA LEU A 6 -10.47 6.29 -8.01
C LEU A 6 -9.27 7.23 -7.80
N GLU A 7 -9.39 8.47 -8.28
CA GLU A 7 -8.37 9.52 -8.09
C GLU A 7 -8.13 9.80 -6.61
N ALA A 8 -9.20 10.02 -5.83
CA ALA A 8 -9.10 10.22 -4.39
C ALA A 8 -8.48 9.03 -3.64
N THR A 9 -8.75 7.81 -4.10
CA THR A 9 -8.14 6.60 -3.53
C THR A 9 -6.63 6.56 -3.79
N PHE A 10 -6.20 6.88 -5.01
CA PHE A 10 -4.77 6.98 -5.33
C PHE A 10 -4.06 8.07 -4.53
N ASP A 11 -4.68 9.24 -4.39
CA ASP A 11 -4.14 10.34 -3.59
C ASP A 11 -3.95 9.90 -2.14
N THR A 12 -4.94 9.23 -1.56
CA THR A 12 -4.86 8.70 -0.18
C THR A 12 -3.69 7.71 -0.03
N ILE A 13 -3.50 6.80 -0.99
CA ILE A 13 -2.40 5.82 -0.94
C ILE A 13 -1.03 6.53 -1.04
N ILE A 14 -0.92 7.54 -1.90
CA ILE A 14 0.30 8.34 -2.06
C ILE A 14 0.60 9.10 -0.77
N GLU A 15 -0.40 9.74 -0.16
CA GLU A 15 -0.25 10.47 1.10
C GLU A 15 0.24 9.55 2.23
N VAL A 16 -0.30 8.34 2.34
CA VAL A 16 0.18 7.35 3.32
C VAL A 16 1.64 6.98 3.06
N PHE A 17 2.03 6.75 1.80
CA PHE A 17 3.43 6.43 1.48
C PHE A 17 4.37 7.59 1.87
N LEU A 18 4.03 8.82 1.50
CA LEU A 18 4.82 10.01 1.82
C LEU A 18 4.89 10.29 3.32
N PHE A 19 3.83 9.97 4.05
CA PHE A 19 3.83 10.06 5.52
C PHE A 19 4.82 9.06 6.16
N LEU A 20 4.96 7.87 5.56
CA LEU A 20 5.89 6.85 6.02
C LEU A 20 7.33 7.16 5.61
N ASP A 21 7.57 7.71 4.41
CA ASP A 21 8.90 8.07 3.87
C ASP A 21 9.47 9.34 4.54
N ARG A 22 10.04 9.17 5.73
CA ARG A 22 10.51 10.30 6.56
C ARG A 22 11.77 10.99 6.04
N ASN A 23 12.61 10.29 5.28
CA ASN A 23 13.83 10.87 4.70
C ASN A 23 13.62 11.37 3.27
N GLY A 24 12.49 11.04 2.63
CA GLY A 24 12.10 11.57 1.33
C GLY A 24 12.93 11.03 0.18
N ASP A 25 13.46 9.81 0.30
CA ASP A 25 14.28 9.18 -0.75
C ASP A 25 13.47 8.26 -1.68
N GLY A 26 12.14 8.26 -1.54
CA GLY A 26 11.21 7.53 -2.39
C GLY A 26 11.07 6.05 -2.07
N LYS A 27 11.56 5.62 -0.89
CA LYS A 27 11.52 4.23 -0.42
C LYS A 27 11.41 4.18 1.09
N LEU A 28 10.76 3.15 1.62
CA LEU A 28 10.64 2.99 3.07
C LEU A 28 11.75 2.09 3.57
N ASN A 29 12.61 2.59 4.45
CA ASN A 29 13.52 1.75 5.20
C ASN A 29 12.98 1.48 6.63
N LYS A 30 13.64 0.58 7.34
CA LYS A 30 13.24 0.20 8.71
C LYS A 30 13.17 1.38 9.67
N LYS A 31 14.05 2.38 9.52
CA LYS A 31 14.07 3.57 10.38
C LYS A 31 12.86 4.46 10.09
N ASP A 32 12.45 4.60 8.83
CA ASP A 32 11.30 5.44 8.47
C ASP A 32 10.01 4.85 9.03
N MET A 33 9.84 3.53 8.88
CA MET A 33 8.70 2.79 9.45
C MET A 33 8.65 2.87 10.99
N VAL A 34 9.79 2.71 11.66
CA VAL A 34 9.87 2.82 13.13
C VAL A 34 9.55 4.25 13.56
N LYS A 35 10.09 5.26 12.88
CA LYS A 35 9.78 6.65 13.20
C LYS A 35 8.30 6.93 12.96
N ALA A 36 7.78 6.70 11.76
CA ALA A 36 6.40 7.03 11.42
C ALA A 36 5.37 6.35 12.35
N LEU A 37 5.62 5.12 12.80
CA LEU A 37 4.69 4.36 13.67
C LEU A 37 4.91 4.55 15.18
N ASN A 38 6.01 5.19 15.61
CA ASN A 38 6.27 5.48 17.03
C ASN A 38 6.34 6.98 17.36
N ASP A 39 6.46 7.83 16.35
CA ASP A 39 6.50 9.29 16.42
C ASP A 39 5.12 9.91 16.17
N SER A 40 4.11 9.11 15.82
CA SER A 40 2.74 9.58 15.81
C SER A 40 2.36 9.99 17.24
N SER A 41 2.06 11.26 17.42
CA SER A 41 1.56 11.92 18.63
C SER A 41 0.24 11.35 19.18
N THR A 42 -0.23 10.25 18.63
CA THR A 42 -1.35 9.44 19.07
C THR A 42 -0.84 8.42 20.09
N SER A 43 -1.61 8.15 21.14
CA SER A 43 -1.23 7.24 22.24
C SER A 43 -1.05 5.76 21.81
N GLU A 44 -1.14 5.48 20.52
CA GLU A 44 -1.16 4.16 19.92
C GLU A 44 0.16 3.87 19.21
N ARG A 45 1.13 3.35 19.98
CA ARG A 45 2.35 2.79 19.39
C ARG A 45 2.06 1.42 18.81
N SER A 46 2.36 1.22 17.53
CA SER A 46 2.34 -0.12 16.95
C SER A 46 3.39 -0.99 17.65
N PRO A 47 3.04 -2.20 18.13
CA PRO A 47 4.03 -3.09 18.70
C PRO A 47 5.15 -3.39 17.70
N ALA A 48 6.41 -3.33 18.15
CA ALA A 48 7.58 -3.47 17.26
C ALA A 48 7.58 -4.75 16.40
N HIS A 49 6.97 -5.84 16.90
CA HIS A 49 6.84 -7.09 16.15
C HIS A 49 5.88 -6.96 14.95
N ILE A 50 4.81 -6.16 15.07
CA ILE A 50 3.86 -5.88 13.99
C ILE A 50 4.55 -5.06 12.90
N THR A 51 5.20 -3.95 13.28
CA THR A 51 5.99 -3.13 12.34
C THR A 51 7.02 -3.96 11.57
N ARG A 52 7.72 -4.85 12.26
CA ARG A 52 8.72 -5.73 11.65
C ARG A 52 8.11 -6.79 10.73
N SER A 53 6.92 -7.31 11.05
CA SER A 53 6.22 -8.25 10.18
C SER A 53 5.75 -7.57 8.90
N ARG A 54 5.07 -6.43 9.02
CA ARG A 54 4.58 -5.65 7.88
C ARG A 54 5.70 -5.20 6.95
N PHE A 55 6.83 -4.75 7.51
CA PHE A 55 8.00 -4.44 6.70
C PHE A 55 8.48 -5.64 5.85
N ARG A 56 8.57 -6.81 6.48
CA ARG A 56 9.05 -8.04 5.81
C ARG A 56 8.05 -8.54 4.76
N GLU A 57 6.75 -8.33 4.97
CA GLU A 57 5.70 -8.67 4.01
C GLU A 57 5.76 -7.79 2.76
N MET A 58 6.27 -6.56 2.86
CA MET A 58 6.43 -5.63 1.75
C MET A 58 7.77 -5.80 1.00
N ASP A 59 8.87 -6.02 1.73
CA ASP A 59 10.25 -6.13 1.18
C ASP A 59 10.46 -7.47 0.45
N TRP A 60 9.85 -7.61 -0.73
CA TRP A 60 9.78 -8.85 -1.49
C TRP A 60 11.13 -9.28 -2.04
N ASP A 61 11.91 -8.34 -2.55
CA ASP A 61 13.26 -8.61 -3.06
C ASP A 61 14.31 -8.72 -1.94
N ARG A 62 13.93 -8.36 -0.69
CA ARG A 62 14.77 -8.41 0.51
C ARG A 62 15.99 -7.52 0.43
N ASN A 63 15.93 -6.42 -0.32
CA ASN A 63 17.01 -5.45 -0.41
C ASN A 63 17.10 -4.54 0.84
N GLY A 64 16.12 -4.63 1.75
CA GLY A 64 16.08 -3.87 2.99
C GLY A 64 15.42 -2.50 2.86
N ASN A 65 14.80 -2.22 1.72
CA ASN A 65 13.97 -1.06 1.43
C ASN A 65 12.68 -1.53 0.75
N VAL A 66 11.59 -0.83 1.00
CA VAL A 66 10.30 -1.05 0.33
C VAL A 66 10.11 0.05 -0.70
N SER A 67 10.10 -0.31 -1.96
CA SER A 67 9.72 0.60 -3.05
C SER A 67 8.23 0.95 -3.00
N PHE A 68 7.83 2.03 -3.67
CA PHE A 68 6.41 2.38 -3.79
C PHE A 68 5.57 1.24 -4.39
N ARG A 69 6.11 0.49 -5.36
CA ARG A 69 5.45 -0.66 -5.98
C ARG A 69 5.17 -1.77 -4.96
N GLU A 70 6.18 -2.13 -4.17
CA GLU A 70 6.06 -3.15 -3.12
C GLU A 70 5.07 -2.74 -2.02
N PHE A 71 5.13 -1.49 -1.59
CA PHE A 71 4.15 -0.92 -0.67
C PHE A 71 2.73 -1.00 -1.23
N LEU A 72 2.51 -0.55 -2.47
CA LEU A 72 1.19 -0.49 -3.09
C LEU A 72 0.53 -1.87 -3.17
N PHE A 73 1.24 -2.88 -3.66
CA PHE A 73 0.68 -4.23 -3.76
C PHE A 73 0.34 -4.84 -2.40
N ALA A 74 1.23 -4.70 -1.43
CA ALA A 74 0.97 -5.21 -0.08
C ALA A 74 -0.19 -4.46 0.59
N PHE A 75 -0.27 -3.14 0.40
CA PHE A 75 -1.32 -2.31 0.98
C PHE A 75 -2.70 -2.64 0.40
N ILE A 76 -2.81 -2.76 -0.94
CA ILE A 76 -4.04 -3.17 -1.62
C ILE A 76 -4.54 -4.52 -1.07
N HIS A 77 -3.65 -5.49 -0.93
CA HIS A 77 -3.97 -6.80 -0.37
C HIS A 77 -4.39 -6.72 1.12
N TRP A 78 -3.74 -5.90 1.94
CA TRP A 78 -4.14 -5.73 3.35
C TRP A 78 -5.49 -5.04 3.54
N VAL A 79 -5.84 -4.12 2.64
CA VAL A 79 -7.13 -3.42 2.64
C VAL A 79 -8.26 -4.34 2.18
N GLY A 80 -7.93 -5.53 1.66
CA GLY A 80 -8.93 -6.48 1.17
C GLY A 80 -9.50 -6.05 -0.18
N LEU A 81 -8.72 -5.33 -0.99
CA LEU A 81 -8.99 -5.13 -2.42
C LEU A 81 -8.56 -6.36 -3.24
N ASP A 82 -8.63 -7.54 -2.63
CA ASP A 82 -8.56 -8.79 -3.36
C ASP A 82 -9.80 -8.81 -4.25
N THR A 83 -9.58 -8.74 -5.55
CA THR A 83 -10.60 -8.96 -6.57
C THR A 83 -11.04 -10.41 -6.51
N ASP A 84 -11.81 -10.78 -5.48
CA ASP A 84 -12.57 -12.04 -5.44
C ASP A 84 -13.82 -11.96 -6.35
N GLU A 85 -14.02 -10.82 -7.02
CA GLU A 85 -14.80 -10.81 -8.25
C GLU A 85 -13.95 -11.47 -9.34
N GLU A 86 -14.18 -12.76 -9.60
CA GLU A 86 -14.05 -13.31 -10.93
C GLU A 86 -14.79 -12.36 -11.87
N VAL A 87 -14.12 -11.38 -12.46
CA VAL A 87 -14.66 -10.63 -13.59
C VAL A 87 -14.88 -11.69 -14.66
N PRO A 88 -16.13 -12.07 -14.99
CA PRO A 88 -16.34 -13.07 -16.00
C PRO A 88 -15.80 -12.45 -17.29
N LEU A 89 -14.74 -13.05 -17.84
CA LEU A 89 -14.30 -12.79 -19.20
C LEU A 89 -15.32 -13.40 -20.17
N THR A 90 -16.60 -13.05 -20.03
CA THR A 90 -17.62 -13.28 -21.04
C THR A 90 -17.84 -11.95 -21.71
N GLY A 91 -17.03 -11.70 -22.75
CA GLY A 91 -17.27 -10.60 -23.66
C GLY A 91 -18.72 -10.64 -24.13
N SER A 92 -19.41 -9.51 -24.00
CA SER A 92 -20.64 -9.31 -24.76
C SER A 92 -20.27 -9.15 -26.24
N PHE A 93 -20.15 -10.30 -26.90
CA PHE A 93 -20.24 -10.45 -28.36
C PHE A 93 -21.55 -11.17 -28.69
N HIS A 94 -22.65 -10.84 -28.01
CA HIS A 94 -23.96 -11.39 -28.29
C HIS A 94 -25.05 -10.34 -28.56
N ASP A 95 -24.67 -9.12 -28.92
CA ASP A 95 -25.63 -8.09 -29.38
C ASP A 95 -25.21 -7.45 -30.72
N ILE A 96 -24.79 -8.28 -31.68
CA ILE A 96 -24.85 -7.92 -33.10
C ILE A 96 -25.65 -8.99 -33.81
N LYS A 97 -26.96 -8.75 -33.93
CA LYS A 97 -27.79 -9.35 -34.96
C LYS A 97 -28.21 -8.28 -35.94
#